data_AF-A0A6G3MNE9-F1
#
_entry.id   AF-A0A6G3MNE9-F1
#
_cell.length_a   1.000
_cell.length_b   1.000
_cell.length_c   1.000
_cell.angle_alpha   90.00
_cell.angle_beta   90.00
_cell.angle_gamma   90.00
#
_symmetry.space_group_name_H-M   'P 1'
#
loop_
_entity.id
_entity.type
_entity.pdbx_description
1 polymer ?
#
loop_
_entity_poly.entity_id
_entity_poly.type
_entity_poly.pdbx_seq_one_letter_code
_entity_poly.pdbx_strand_id
1 'polypeptide(L)'
;KNSLKYIPILGWIGQTLVHLFLKRDVISDQYKISQYIKYMKKLFYPVQLVIYCEGTNLEPNTHAQSCEYARKKGFPEYQHVLHPKITGFKFLVQGLRGLHGDI
;
A
#
# COMPACT_ATOMS: atom_id res chain seq x y z
N LYS A 1 -5.24 9.65 -10.11
CA LYS A 1 -5.04 8.46 -10.97
C LYS A 1 -6.34 7.64 -11.02
N ASN A 2 -7.36 8.17 -11.71
CA ASN A 2 -8.68 7.56 -11.88
C ASN A 2 -8.90 7.05 -13.33
N SER A 3 -7.92 7.26 -14.21
CA SER A 3 -8.02 6.95 -15.65
C SER A 3 -7.90 5.45 -15.96
N LEU A 4 -7.31 4.66 -15.06
CA LEU A 4 -7.15 3.20 -15.25
C LEU A 4 -8.48 2.41 -15.22
N LYS A 5 -9.58 3.02 -14.75
CA LYS A 5 -10.90 2.38 -14.69
C LYS A 5 -11.54 2.20 -16.08
N TYR A 6 -11.11 2.96 -17.08
CA TYR A 6 -11.74 3.00 -18.40
C TYR A 6 -11.07 2.08 -19.44
N ILE A 7 -10.04 1.32 -19.04
CA ILE A 7 -9.36 0.37 -19.93
C ILE A 7 -10.16 -0.94 -19.92
N PRO A 8 -10.80 -1.35 -21.05
CA PRO A 8 -11.53 -2.61 -21.10
C PRO A 8 -10.58 -3.79 -20.87
N ILE A 9 -11.07 -4.85 -20.20
CA ILE A 9 -10.33 -6.02 -19.71
C ILE A 9 -9.50 -5.75 -18.44
N LEU A 10 -8.49 -4.88 -18.46
CA LEU A 10 -7.65 -4.65 -17.26
C LEU A 10 -8.38 -3.88 -16.15
N GLY A 11 -9.21 -2.90 -16.50
CA GLY A 11 -10.02 -2.15 -15.53
C GLY A 11 -11.11 -3.00 -14.87
N TRP A 12 -11.69 -3.94 -15.63
CA TRP A 12 -12.70 -4.88 -15.15
C TRP A 12 -12.08 -6.00 -14.30
N ILE A 13 -10.97 -6.60 -14.75
CA ILE A 13 -10.21 -7.57 -13.95
C ILE A 13 -9.65 -6.94 -12.67
N GLY A 14 -9.22 -5.67 -12.73
CA GLY A 14 -8.80 -4.93 -11.55
C GLY A 14 -9.93 -4.61 -10.57
N GLN A 15 -11.17 -4.46 -11.06
CA GLN A 15 -12.36 -4.31 -10.21
C GLN A 15 -12.82 -5.64 -9.61
N THR A 16 -12.65 -6.77 -10.30
CA THR A 16 -12.99 -8.10 -9.79
C THR A 16 -11.91 -8.69 -8.86
N LEU A 17 -10.66 -8.21 -8.94
CA LEU A 17 -9.54 -8.60 -8.05
C LEU A 17 -9.51 -7.88 -6.69
N VAL A 18 -10.52 -7.08 -6.34
CA VAL A 18 -10.54 -6.31 -5.08
C VAL A 18 -9.26 -5.46 -4.93
N HIS A 19 -8.83 -4.81 -6.01
CA HIS A 19 -7.70 -3.89 -5.93
C HIS A 19 -8.07 -2.67 -5.08
N LEU A 20 -7.45 -2.57 -3.91
CA LEU A 20 -7.66 -1.49 -2.96
C LEU A 20 -6.81 -0.29 -3.39
N PHE A 21 -7.43 0.68 -4.05
CA PHE A 21 -6.78 1.94 -4.41
C PHE A 21 -6.60 2.81 -3.17
N LEU A 22 -5.36 2.87 -2.66
CA LEU A 22 -4.97 3.75 -1.57
C LEU A 22 -4.94 5.21 -2.04
N LYS A 23 -5.52 6.11 -1.26
CA LYS A 23 -5.40 7.55 -1.45
C LYS A 23 -4.21 8.05 -0.62
N ARG A 24 -3.72 9.27 -0.89
CA ARG A 24 -2.62 9.85 -0.08
C ARG A 24 -3.08 10.30 1.33
N ASP A 25 -4.14 9.68 1.85
CA ASP A 25 -4.76 9.96 3.15
C ASP A 25 -4.75 8.67 4.00
N VAL A 26 -3.87 8.68 4.99
CA VAL A 26 -3.59 7.53 5.85
C VAL A 26 -4.82 7.13 6.69
N ILE A 27 -5.63 8.08 7.15
CA ILE A 27 -6.73 7.81 8.08
C ILE A 27 -7.88 7.11 7.34
N SER A 28 -8.29 7.68 6.20
CA SER A 28 -9.34 7.09 5.37
C SER A 28 -8.95 5.69 4.86
N ASP A 29 -7.68 5.51 4.54
CA ASP A 29 -7.18 4.24 4.02
C ASP A 29 -7.07 3.16 5.09
N GLN A 30 -6.60 3.50 6.29
CA GLN A 30 -6.56 2.55 7.41
C GLN A 30 -7.95 2.00 7.74
N TYR A 31 -8.98 2.86 7.73
CA TYR A 31 -10.36 2.43 7.96
C TYR A 31 -10.83 1.45 6.88
N LYS A 32 -10.64 1.79 5.58
CA LYS A 32 -11.02 0.91 4.47
C LYS A 32 -10.29 -0.41 4.52
N ILE A 33 -8.97 -0.39 4.66
CA ILE A 33 -8.14 -1.59 4.78
C ILE A 33 -8.67 -2.48 5.91
N SER A 34 -9.01 -1.92 7.07
CA SER A 34 -9.54 -2.68 8.21
C SER A 34 -10.86 -3.38 7.89
N GLN A 35 -11.78 -2.69 7.22
CA GLN A 35 -13.06 -3.29 6.79
C GLN A 35 -12.84 -4.41 5.77
N TYR A 36 -11.93 -4.21 4.82
CA TYR A 36 -11.57 -5.24 3.84
C TYR A 36 -10.95 -6.47 4.49
N ILE A 37 -10.00 -6.29 5.40
CA ILE A 37 -9.40 -7.41 6.15
C ILE A 37 -10.47 -8.17 6.95
N LYS A 38 -11.40 -7.46 7.60
CA LYS A 38 -12.51 -8.09 8.32
C LYS A 38 -13.43 -8.91 7.40
N TYR A 39 -13.72 -8.40 6.21
CA TYR A 39 -14.50 -9.10 5.20
C TYR A 39 -13.77 -10.37 4.72
N MET A 40 -12.47 -10.27 4.40
CA MET A 40 -11.66 -11.42 3.97
C MET A 40 -11.56 -12.49 5.06
N LYS A 41 -11.40 -12.10 6.33
CA LYS A 41 -11.42 -13.02 7.48
C LYS A 41 -12.73 -13.80 7.57
N LYS A 42 -13.88 -13.16 7.30
CA LYS A 42 -15.19 -13.84 7.32
C LYS A 42 -15.34 -14.86 6.19
N LEU A 43 -14.65 -14.66 5.07
CA LEU A 43 -14.77 -15.53 3.90
C LEU A 43 -13.86 -16.77 3.98
N PHE A 44 -12.89 -16.83 4.89
CA PHE A 44 -11.93 -17.94 5.05
C PHE A 44 -11.15 -18.31 3.77
N TYR A 45 -11.02 -17.39 2.81
CA TYR A 45 -10.24 -17.62 1.60
C TYR A 45 -8.76 -17.18 1.77
N PRO A 46 -7.81 -17.89 1.11
CA PRO A 46 -6.44 -17.42 1.02
C PRO A 46 -6.37 -16.03 0.36
N VAL A 47 -5.64 -15.10 0.99
CA VAL A 47 -5.51 -13.72 0.50
C VAL A 47 -4.24 -13.58 -0.34
N GLN A 48 -4.39 -13.17 -1.61
CA GLN A 48 -3.27 -12.78 -2.46
C GLN A 48 -3.09 -11.25 -2.41
N LEU A 49 -1.94 -10.78 -1.93
CA LEU A 49 -1.61 -9.36 -1.84
C LEU A 49 -0.66 -8.97 -2.97
N VAL A 50 -1.11 -8.09 -3.87
CA VAL A 50 -0.28 -7.49 -4.91
C VAL A 50 -0.15 -5.99 -4.63
N ILE A 51 1.07 -5.53 -4.38
CA ILE A 51 1.35 -4.13 -4.08
C ILE A 51 2.05 -3.51 -5.28
N TYR A 52 1.35 -2.58 -5.93
CA TYR A 52 1.98 -1.69 -6.89
C TYR A 52 2.56 -0.51 -6.12
N CYS A 53 3.87 -0.59 -5.83
CA CYS A 53 4.63 0.57 -5.39
C CYS A 53 4.78 1.50 -6.59
N GLU A 54 3.72 2.22 -6.91
CA GLU A 54 3.76 3.16 -8.01
C GLU A 54 4.78 4.25 -7.68
N GLY A 55 5.86 4.24 -8.45
CA GLY A 55 7.08 4.99 -8.17
C GLY A 55 6.76 6.45 -7.90
N THR A 56 7.07 6.90 -6.68
CA THR A 56 7.25 8.33 -6.48
C THR A 56 8.48 8.69 -7.31
N ASN A 57 8.32 9.51 -8.34
CA ASN A 57 9.43 9.98 -9.14
C ASN A 57 10.49 10.60 -8.22
N LEU A 58 11.76 10.35 -8.52
CA LEU A 58 12.88 10.97 -7.82
C LEU A 58 12.95 12.45 -8.26
N GLU A 59 12.16 13.28 -7.60
CA GLU A 59 12.17 14.73 -7.78
C GLU A 59 12.86 15.41 -6.59
N PRO A 60 13.48 16.58 -6.76
CA PRO A 60 14.20 17.28 -5.69
C PRO A 60 13.39 17.46 -4.40
N ASN A 61 12.09 17.74 -4.53
CA ASN A 61 11.19 17.88 -3.38
C ASN A 61 11.01 16.55 -2.62
N THR A 62 10.81 15.44 -3.35
CA THR A 62 10.63 14.11 -2.75
C THR A 62 11.94 13.58 -2.13
N HIS A 63 13.07 13.92 -2.74
CA HIS A 63 14.40 13.62 -2.22
C HIS A 63 14.67 14.37 -0.92
N ALA A 64 14.40 15.68 -0.87
CA ALA A 64 14.51 16.48 0.34
C ALA A 64 13.65 15.92 1.50
N GLN A 65 12.41 15.51 1.21
CA GLN A 65 11.53 14.87 2.20
C GLN A 65 12.09 13.52 2.69
N SER A 66 12.70 12.74 1.80
CA SER A 66 13.34 11.47 2.13
C SER A 66 14.59 11.67 3.00
N CYS A 67 15.43 12.67 2.70
CA CYS A 67 16.58 13.03 3.52
C CYS A 67 16.15 13.56 4.89
N GLU A 68 15.10 14.39 4.96
CA GLU A 68 14.58 14.86 6.24
C GLU A 68 14.05 13.70 7.11
N TYR A 69 13.36 12.74 6.49
CA TYR A 69 12.95 11.50 7.17
C TYR A 69 14.15 10.69 7.66
N ALA A 70 15.19 10.55 6.85
CA ALA A 70 16.41 9.83 7.21
C ALA A 70 17.11 10.51 8.40
N ARG A 71 17.30 11.82 8.34
CA ARG A 71 17.90 12.63 9.42
C ARG A 71 17.14 12.51 10.73
N LYS A 72 15.79 12.53 10.70
CA LYS A 72 14.95 12.35 11.89
C LYS A 72 15.06 10.95 12.51
N LYS A 73 15.39 9.93 11.70
CA LYS A 73 15.49 8.53 12.13
C LYS A 73 16.94 8.07 12.35
N GLY A 74 17.93 8.89 12.05
CA GLY A 74 19.34 8.51 12.08
C GLY A 74 19.72 7.51 10.97
N PHE A 75 18.99 7.50 9.86
CA PHE A 75 19.27 6.63 8.72
C PHE A 75 20.20 7.30 7.71
N PRO A 76 20.93 6.51 6.89
CA PRO A 76 21.75 7.07 5.82
C PRO A 76 20.90 7.85 4.81
N GLU A 77 21.43 8.97 4.35
CA GLU A 77 20.86 9.75 3.27
C GLU A 77 21.28 9.14 1.93
N TYR A 78 20.30 8.78 1.12
CA TYR A 78 20.53 8.19 -0.20
C TYR A 78 20.52 9.27 -1.28
N GLN A 79 21.41 9.16 -2.27
CA GLN A 79 21.51 10.15 -3.37
C GLN A 79 20.65 9.78 -4.59
N HIS A 80 20.49 8.49 -4.87
CA HIS A 80 19.83 8.01 -6.10
C HIS A 80 18.52 7.24 -5.84
N VAL A 81 18.15 7.04 -4.58
CA VAL A 81 16.94 6.29 -4.19
C VAL A 81 16.20 7.00 -3.05
N LEU A 82 14.90 6.77 -2.95
CA LEU A 82 14.06 7.28 -1.86
C LEU A 82 13.87 6.20 -0.78
N HIS A 83 13.75 6.62 0.47
CA HIS A 83 13.36 5.73 1.56
C HIS A 83 11.93 5.19 1.33
N PRO A 84 11.71 3.87 1.40
CA PRO A 84 10.39 3.29 1.15
C PRO A 84 9.42 3.67 2.27
N LYS A 85 8.20 4.05 1.90
CA LYS A 85 7.11 4.33 2.86
C LYS A 85 6.45 3.01 3.29
N ILE A 86 6.94 2.42 4.38
CA ILE A 86 6.50 1.10 4.86
C ILE A 86 5.23 1.11 5.73
N THR A 87 4.72 2.28 6.13
CA THR A 87 3.62 2.38 7.12
C THR A 87 2.36 1.62 6.69
N GLY A 88 1.91 1.81 5.45
CA GLY A 88 0.73 1.12 4.92
C GLY A 88 0.95 -0.39 4.80
N PHE A 89 2.15 -0.80 4.38
CA PHE A 89 2.51 -2.21 4.31
C PHE A 89 2.51 -2.88 5.69
N LYS A 90 3.13 -2.22 6.69
CA LYS A 90 3.14 -2.72 8.07
C LYS A 90 1.73 -2.91 8.61
N PHE A 91 0.84 -1.95 8.36
CA PHE A 91 -0.56 -2.01 8.78
C PHE A 91 -1.29 -3.20 8.13
N LEU A 92 -1.12 -3.38 6.81
CA LEU A 92 -1.71 -4.50 6.07
C LEU A 92 -1.25 -5.85 6.62
N VAL A 93 0.07 -6.04 6.75
CA VAL A 93 0.65 -7.30 7.26
C VAL A 93 0.19 -7.59 8.68
N GLN A 94 0.13 -6.57 9.55
CA GLN A 94 -0.37 -6.75 10.92
C GLN A 94 -1.84 -7.17 10.95
N GLY A 95 -2.70 -6.60 10.11
CA GLY A 95 -4.11 -6.97 10.06
C GLY A 95 -4.35 -8.37 9.46
N LEU A 96 -3.52 -8.78 8.50
CA LEU A 96 -3.54 -10.11 7.88
C LEU A 96 -2.88 -11.19 8.74
N ARG A 97 -2.03 -10.81 9.70
CA ARG A 97 -1.43 -11.76 10.66
C ARG A 97 -2.54 -12.45 11.44
N GLY A 98 -2.58 -13.79 11.36
CA GLY A 98 -3.63 -14.62 11.96
C GLY A 98 -4.76 -15.05 11.02
N LEU A 99 -4.69 -14.76 9.72
CA LEU A 99 -5.67 -15.25 8.73
C LEU A 99 -5.41 -16.70 8.27
N HIS A 100 -4.22 -17.24 8.56
CA HIS A 100 -3.76 -18.56 8.09
C HIS A 100 -3.13 -19.42 9.20
N GLY A 101 -3.34 -19.06 10.47
CA GLY A 101 -2.68 -19.67 11.63
C GLY A 101 -3.50 -20.70 12.41
N ASP A 102 -4.77 -20.92 12.04
CA ASP A 102 -5.64 -21.90 12.70
C ASP A 102 -5.87 -23.08 11.74
N ILE A 103 -4.86 -23.94 11.60
CA ILE A 103 -4.97 -25.32 11.11
C ILE A 103 -4.20 -26.21 12.08
#